data_AF-A0A0X3S6G4-F1
#
_entry.id   AF-A0A0X3S6G4-F1
#
_cell.length_a   1.000
_cell.length_b   1.000
_cell.length_c   1.000
_cell.angle_alpha   90.00
_cell.angle_beta   90.00
_cell.angle_gamma   90.00
#
_symmetry.space_group_name_H-M   'P 1'
#
loop_
_entity.id
_entity.type
_entity.pdbx_description
1 polymer ?
#
loop_
_entity_poly.entity_id
_entity_poly.type
_entity_poly.pdbx_seq_one_letter_code
_entity_poly.pdbx_strand_id
1 'polypeptide(L)'
;MRHFGHIAPEERRRLFHQEPAVFTADAPARVLAVALGATLYSPATRPQLADDVVKQAGRGVVSMVLCLEDSIDDADVVDAEENLVRQFTDLAGRPDVELPLLFIRVRVPEQIPDLVARLGPAVRLLSGFVLPKFTEERGVPFMEALTGAVTASGRRLFAMPVLESPSLLYLETRRETLEGIFRTVDKYRDRVLALRLGVTDFCSSYGLRRAPDMTAYDVQIVASVIADVVNVLGRADGTGFTVTGPVWEYFRAQERMFKPQLRRSPFMEGEVEELRETLIEHDLDGLLREISLDRANGLLGKTCIHPSHVMPVHALSVVSHEEFSDAQDIMRPERLGGGVLRSAYTNKMNEVKPHRAWAERTLQRAEVFGVAGEDIGFVELLAAGLPG
;
A
#
# COMPACT_ATOMS: atom_id res chain seq x y z
N MET A 1 -12.16 0.80 -11.35
CA MET A 1 -11.42 -0.14 -10.48
C MET A 1 -12.25 -0.46 -9.26
N ARG A 2 -12.10 -1.68 -8.73
CA ARG A 2 -12.69 -2.11 -7.45
C ARG A 2 -11.80 -3.17 -6.82
N HIS A 3 -11.52 -3.05 -5.52
CA HIS A 3 -10.90 -4.15 -4.76
C HIS A 3 -11.77 -5.39 -4.83
N PHE A 4 -11.17 -6.57 -4.96
CA PHE A 4 -11.88 -7.84 -5.22
C PHE A 4 -12.71 -7.85 -6.52
N GLY A 5 -12.50 -6.89 -7.42
CA GLY A 5 -13.25 -6.76 -8.68
C GLY A 5 -13.11 -7.98 -9.61
N HIS A 6 -12.00 -8.72 -9.48
CA HIS A 6 -11.72 -9.94 -10.22
C HIS A 6 -12.54 -11.16 -9.75
N ILE A 7 -13.10 -11.12 -8.54
CA ILE A 7 -13.97 -12.18 -8.00
C ILE A 7 -15.36 -12.08 -8.64
N ALA A 8 -15.99 -13.21 -8.94
CA ALA A 8 -17.33 -13.26 -9.51
C ALA A 8 -18.36 -12.50 -8.65
N PRO A 9 -19.34 -11.78 -9.24
CA PRO A 9 -20.30 -10.99 -8.48
C PRO A 9 -21.13 -11.77 -7.44
N GLU A 10 -21.48 -13.02 -7.74
CA GLU A 10 -22.21 -13.89 -6.80
C GLU A 10 -21.39 -14.19 -5.55
N GLU A 11 -20.12 -14.50 -5.75
CA GLU A 11 -19.19 -14.80 -4.67
C GLU A 11 -18.89 -13.55 -3.83
N ARG A 12 -18.73 -12.37 -4.46
CA ARG A 12 -18.61 -11.11 -3.71
C ARG A 12 -19.83 -10.83 -2.83
N ARG A 13 -21.05 -11.02 -3.34
CA ARG A 13 -22.28 -10.82 -2.54
C ARG A 13 -22.38 -11.78 -1.35
N ARG A 14 -21.77 -12.96 -1.45
CA ARG A 14 -21.66 -13.92 -0.34
C ARG A 14 -20.64 -13.46 0.71
N LEU A 15 -19.50 -12.93 0.27
CA LEU A 15 -18.38 -12.56 1.14
C LEU A 15 -18.59 -11.25 1.90
N PHE A 16 -19.29 -10.28 1.30
CA PHE A 16 -19.35 -8.93 1.83
C PHE A 16 -20.76 -8.56 2.30
N HIS A 17 -20.86 -8.10 3.56
CA HIS A 17 -22.02 -7.35 4.03
C HIS A 17 -22.19 -6.05 3.24
N GLN A 18 -21.07 -5.36 2.97
CA GLN A 18 -21.00 -4.20 2.09
C GLN A 18 -19.86 -4.39 1.10
N GLU A 19 -20.16 -4.47 -0.19
CA GLU A 19 -19.13 -4.63 -1.22
C GLU A 19 -18.18 -3.42 -1.28
N PRO A 20 -16.90 -3.64 -1.65
CA PRO A 20 -15.96 -2.56 -1.92
C PRO A 20 -16.50 -1.58 -2.97
N ALA A 21 -16.37 -0.27 -2.73
CA ALA A 21 -16.83 0.75 -3.66
C ALA A 21 -15.99 0.77 -4.94
N VAL A 22 -16.62 1.19 -6.05
CA VAL A 22 -15.91 1.45 -7.31
C VAL A 22 -15.22 2.81 -7.20
N PHE A 23 -13.98 2.89 -7.68
CA PHE A 23 -13.23 4.14 -7.77
C PHE A 23 -12.47 4.25 -9.10
N THR A 24 -12.11 5.49 -9.45
CA THR A 24 -11.29 5.85 -10.61
C THR A 24 -10.07 6.65 -10.15
N ALA A 25 -9.11 6.90 -11.04
CA ALA A 25 -7.96 7.76 -10.77
C ALA A 25 -8.35 9.22 -10.41
N ASP A 26 -9.58 9.64 -10.69
CA ASP A 26 -10.09 10.97 -10.36
C ASP A 26 -10.67 11.08 -8.95
N ALA A 27 -10.75 9.97 -8.20
CA ALA A 27 -11.26 9.96 -6.84
C ALA A 27 -10.49 10.93 -5.91
N PRO A 28 -11.09 11.37 -4.79
CA PRO A 28 -10.39 12.20 -3.81
C PRO A 28 -9.10 11.54 -3.32
N ALA A 29 -8.05 12.33 -3.08
CA ALA A 29 -6.73 11.80 -2.69
C ALA A 29 -6.80 10.91 -1.44
N ARG A 30 -7.65 11.28 -0.47
CA ARG A 30 -7.91 10.47 0.72
C ARG A 30 -8.40 9.06 0.39
N VAL A 31 -9.28 8.91 -0.61
CA VAL A 31 -9.82 7.61 -1.04
C VAL A 31 -8.73 6.83 -1.77
N LEU A 32 -8.03 7.48 -2.70
CA LEU A 32 -6.94 6.87 -3.47
C LEU A 32 -5.80 6.37 -2.58
N ALA A 33 -5.45 7.11 -1.53
CA ALA A 33 -4.37 6.75 -0.61
C ALA A 33 -4.67 5.44 0.13
N VAL A 34 -5.92 5.23 0.56
CA VAL A 34 -6.41 3.97 1.12
C VAL A 34 -6.48 2.89 0.04
N ALA A 35 -6.97 3.26 -1.16
CA ALA A 35 -7.17 2.35 -2.27
C ALA A 35 -5.89 1.81 -2.90
N LEU A 36 -4.71 2.39 -2.61
CA LEU A 36 -3.43 1.81 -3.02
C LEU A 36 -3.30 0.34 -2.60
N GLY A 37 -3.76 -0.01 -1.39
CA GLY A 37 -3.73 -1.39 -0.89
C GLY A 37 -2.35 -2.04 -1.03
N ALA A 38 -2.28 -3.17 -1.71
CA ALA A 38 -1.03 -3.76 -2.16
C ALA A 38 -0.55 -3.05 -3.43
N THR A 39 0.53 -2.27 -3.33
CA THR A 39 1.16 -1.70 -4.53
C THR A 39 2.24 -2.64 -5.04
N LEU A 40 1.99 -3.26 -6.19
CA LEU A 40 2.92 -4.21 -6.81
C LEU A 40 4.00 -3.49 -7.62
N TYR A 41 5.26 -3.77 -7.30
CA TYR A 41 6.42 -3.23 -8.01
C TYR A 41 6.81 -4.18 -9.15
N SER A 42 7.17 -3.61 -10.29
CA SER A 42 7.63 -4.37 -11.45
C SER A 42 8.74 -3.60 -12.17
N PRO A 43 9.87 -4.25 -12.55
CA PRO A 43 10.93 -3.57 -13.27
C PRO A 43 10.45 -3.13 -14.65
N ALA A 44 10.80 -1.91 -15.04
CA ALA A 44 10.42 -1.35 -16.33
C ALA A 44 11.11 -2.03 -17.53
N THR A 45 12.07 -2.92 -17.31
CA THR A 45 12.76 -3.71 -18.36
C THR A 45 11.94 -4.88 -18.89
N ARG A 46 10.79 -5.21 -18.29
CA ARG A 46 10.00 -6.37 -18.72
C ARG A 46 9.51 -6.20 -20.17
N PRO A 47 9.80 -7.16 -21.07
CA PRO A 47 9.52 -6.99 -22.50
C PRO A 47 8.02 -7.01 -22.83
N GLN A 48 7.18 -7.60 -21.97
CA GLN A 48 5.72 -7.69 -22.11
C GLN A 48 5.01 -6.96 -20.97
N LEU A 49 5.55 -5.80 -20.56
CA LEU A 49 5.05 -5.08 -19.38
C LEU A 49 3.56 -4.73 -19.49
N ALA A 50 3.07 -4.35 -20.68
CA ALA A 50 1.67 -4.06 -20.91
C ALA A 50 0.77 -5.29 -20.63
N ASP A 51 1.15 -6.46 -21.14
CA ASP A 51 0.43 -7.71 -20.90
C ASP A 51 0.50 -8.11 -19.43
N ASP A 52 1.66 -7.93 -18.79
CA ASP A 52 1.82 -8.18 -17.36
C ASP A 52 0.91 -7.29 -16.52
N VAL A 53 0.82 -5.99 -16.82
CA VAL A 53 -0.08 -5.04 -16.13
C VAL A 53 -1.53 -5.51 -16.25
N VAL A 54 -2.00 -5.83 -17.46
CA VAL A 54 -3.38 -6.30 -17.69
C VAL A 54 -3.64 -7.61 -16.95
N LYS A 55 -2.68 -8.54 -16.99
CA LYS A 55 -2.76 -9.81 -16.26
C LYS A 55 -2.85 -9.61 -14.76
N GLN A 56 -2.05 -8.71 -14.19
CA GLN A 56 -2.09 -8.43 -12.75
C GLN A 56 -3.38 -7.71 -12.35
N ALA A 57 -3.89 -6.79 -13.18
CA ALA A 57 -5.18 -6.15 -12.99
C ALA A 57 -6.31 -7.18 -12.90
N GLY A 58 -6.34 -8.13 -13.83
CA GLY A 58 -7.28 -9.26 -13.84
C GLY A 58 -7.13 -10.23 -12.67
N ARG A 59 -6.05 -10.12 -11.88
CA ARG A 59 -5.80 -10.87 -10.65
C ARG A 59 -6.03 -10.03 -9.38
N GLY A 60 -6.67 -8.88 -9.51
CA GLY A 60 -7.05 -8.03 -8.39
C GLY A 60 -6.01 -7.00 -7.95
N VAL A 61 -4.93 -6.80 -8.71
CA VAL A 61 -4.00 -5.69 -8.46
C VAL A 61 -4.67 -4.38 -8.87
N VAL A 62 -4.74 -3.42 -7.95
CA VAL A 62 -5.34 -2.10 -8.20
C VAL A 62 -4.33 -0.97 -8.27
N SER A 63 -3.08 -1.19 -7.85
CA SER A 63 -2.00 -0.22 -7.97
C SER A 63 -0.67 -0.90 -8.30
N MET A 64 0.08 -0.30 -9.23
CA MET A 64 1.38 -0.79 -9.67
C MET A 64 2.41 0.33 -9.77
N VAL A 65 3.65 0.00 -9.44
CA VAL A 65 4.81 0.87 -9.65
C VAL A 65 5.73 0.23 -10.68
N LEU A 66 5.95 0.93 -11.77
CA LEU A 66 6.85 0.57 -12.85
C LEU A 66 8.21 1.21 -12.55
N CYS A 67 9.19 0.39 -12.21
CA CYS A 67 10.38 0.84 -11.52
C CYS A 67 11.57 1.01 -12.48
N LEU A 68 12.12 2.22 -12.49
CA LEU A 68 13.34 2.60 -13.21
C LEU A 68 14.56 2.75 -12.29
N GLU A 69 14.43 2.46 -10.99
CA GLU A 69 15.50 2.63 -10.00
C GLU A 69 16.06 1.27 -9.54
N ASP A 70 15.97 0.89 -8.26
CA ASP A 70 16.74 -0.23 -7.67
C ASP A 70 16.45 -1.62 -8.27
N SER A 71 15.39 -1.77 -9.07
CA SER A 71 15.05 -3.04 -9.72
C SER A 71 15.68 -3.22 -11.11
N ILE A 72 16.47 -2.26 -11.58
CA ILE A 72 17.13 -2.31 -12.90
C ILE A 72 18.60 -1.91 -12.77
N ASP A 73 19.44 -2.45 -13.66
CA ASP A 73 20.85 -2.08 -13.75
C ASP A 73 20.99 -0.61 -14.22
N ASP A 74 22.07 0.07 -13.80
CA ASP A 74 22.37 1.44 -14.23
C ASP A 74 22.60 1.54 -15.74
N ALA A 75 23.14 0.48 -16.35
CA ALA A 75 23.35 0.41 -17.80
C ALA A 75 22.03 0.28 -18.58
N ASP A 76 20.98 -0.27 -17.96
CA ASP A 76 19.71 -0.58 -18.62
C ASP A 76 18.69 0.57 -18.55
N VAL A 77 19.02 1.69 -17.88
CA VAL A 77 18.04 2.77 -17.61
C VAL A 77 17.45 3.35 -18.89
N VAL A 78 18.28 3.62 -19.90
CA VAL A 78 17.83 4.18 -21.17
C VAL A 78 16.86 3.21 -21.88
N ASP A 79 17.25 1.94 -21.99
CA ASP A 79 16.43 0.90 -22.62
C ASP A 79 15.14 0.64 -21.83
N ALA A 80 15.19 0.73 -20.50
CA ALA A 80 14.03 0.59 -19.62
C ALA A 80 13.03 1.73 -19.80
N GLU A 81 13.50 2.99 -19.96
CA GLU A 81 12.63 4.13 -20.28
C GLU A 81 12.00 4.00 -21.66
N GLU A 82 12.77 3.60 -22.67
CA GLU A 82 12.24 3.37 -24.02
C GLU A 82 11.19 2.26 -24.04
N ASN A 83 11.46 1.15 -23.33
CA ASN A 83 10.46 0.10 -23.14
C ASN A 83 9.24 0.66 -22.42
N LEU A 84 9.39 1.38 -21.32
CA LEU A 84 8.28 1.96 -20.57
C LEU A 84 7.37 2.81 -21.46
N VAL A 85 7.93 3.73 -22.25
CA VAL A 85 7.18 4.59 -23.18
C VAL A 85 6.44 3.75 -24.24
N ARG A 86 7.09 2.74 -24.82
CA ARG A 86 6.46 1.81 -25.77
C ARG A 86 5.30 1.06 -25.13
N GLN A 87 5.46 0.55 -23.91
CA GLN A 87 4.46 -0.27 -23.21
C GLN A 87 3.26 0.58 -22.78
N PHE A 88 3.46 1.82 -22.34
CA PHE A 88 2.37 2.76 -22.10
C PHE A 88 1.61 3.10 -23.39
N THR A 89 2.30 3.24 -24.51
CA THR A 89 1.67 3.48 -25.82
C THR A 89 0.80 2.30 -26.25
N ASP A 90 1.28 1.08 -26.05
CA ASP A 90 0.50 -0.14 -26.28
C ASP A 90 -0.73 -0.21 -25.36
N LEU A 91 -0.57 -0.03 -24.05
CA LEU A 91 -1.69 0.05 -23.11
C LEU A 91 -2.72 1.12 -23.50
N ALA A 92 -2.26 2.27 -24.00
CA ALA A 92 -3.12 3.34 -24.49
C ALA A 92 -3.92 2.96 -25.75
N GLY A 93 -3.47 1.95 -26.50
CA GLY A 93 -4.18 1.34 -27.62
C GLY A 93 -5.24 0.30 -27.22
N ARG A 94 -5.38 -0.01 -25.92
CA ARG A 94 -6.29 -1.03 -25.38
C ARG A 94 -7.39 -0.39 -24.50
N PRO A 95 -8.38 0.32 -25.07
CA PRO A 95 -9.34 1.10 -24.28
C PRO A 95 -10.31 0.26 -23.43
N ASP A 96 -10.53 -1.01 -23.79
CA ASP A 96 -11.51 -1.89 -23.15
C ASP A 96 -10.95 -2.67 -21.94
N VAL A 97 -9.66 -2.49 -21.60
CA VAL A 97 -9.05 -3.18 -20.45
C VAL A 97 -9.07 -2.28 -19.22
N GLU A 98 -9.50 -2.85 -18.09
CA GLU A 98 -9.42 -2.14 -16.81
C GLU A 98 -7.96 -2.19 -16.30
N LEU A 99 -7.40 -1.01 -16.06
CA LEU A 99 -6.01 -0.85 -15.62
C LEU A 99 -5.96 -0.45 -14.13
N PRO A 100 -4.90 -0.85 -13.41
CA PRO A 100 -4.65 -0.35 -12.06
C PRO A 100 -4.17 1.10 -12.12
N LEU A 101 -4.07 1.75 -10.95
CA LEU A 101 -3.31 2.99 -10.83
C LEU A 101 -1.85 2.71 -11.17
N LEU A 102 -1.32 3.39 -12.18
CA LEU A 102 0.06 3.21 -12.64
C LEU A 102 0.93 4.36 -12.14
N PHE A 103 2.03 4.01 -11.51
CA PHE A 103 3.05 4.96 -11.06
C PHE A 103 4.40 4.59 -11.64
N ILE A 104 5.30 5.55 -11.77
CA ILE A 104 6.68 5.32 -12.20
C ILE A 104 7.62 5.67 -11.05
N ARG A 105 8.51 4.75 -10.64
CA ARG A 105 9.60 5.07 -9.72
C ARG A 105 10.79 5.56 -10.53
N VAL A 106 11.10 6.84 -10.41
CA VAL A 106 12.23 7.51 -11.08
C VAL A 106 13.48 7.48 -10.21
N ARG A 107 14.64 7.74 -10.80
CA ARG A 107 15.94 7.92 -10.13
C ARG A 107 16.23 9.37 -9.80
N VAL A 108 15.92 10.27 -10.74
CA VAL A 108 16.26 11.70 -10.67
C VAL A 108 15.08 12.59 -11.10
N PRO A 109 14.99 13.84 -10.62
CA PRO A 109 13.87 14.74 -10.91
C PRO A 109 13.62 14.98 -12.38
N GLU A 110 14.67 15.04 -13.20
CA GLU A 110 14.64 15.39 -14.62
C GLU A 110 13.88 14.35 -15.45
N GLN A 111 13.81 13.10 -14.99
CA GLN A 111 13.06 12.04 -15.66
C GLN A 111 11.55 12.32 -15.65
N ILE A 112 11.03 13.05 -14.67
CA ILE A 112 9.58 13.33 -14.56
C ILE A 112 9.06 14.11 -15.78
N PRO A 113 9.58 15.32 -16.09
CA PRO A 113 9.12 16.07 -17.26
C PRO A 113 9.50 15.38 -18.59
N ASP A 114 10.67 14.73 -18.67
CA ASP A 114 11.08 14.01 -19.89
C ASP A 114 10.12 12.85 -20.24
N LEU A 115 9.82 11.98 -19.27
CA LEU A 115 8.89 10.87 -19.45
C LEU A 115 7.50 11.37 -19.78
N VAL A 116 7.02 12.42 -19.11
CA VAL A 116 5.70 13.00 -19.41
C VAL A 116 5.62 13.52 -20.85
N ALA A 117 6.69 14.15 -21.35
CA ALA A 117 6.75 14.59 -22.74
C ALA A 117 6.76 13.40 -23.72
N ARG A 118 7.62 12.39 -23.48
CA ARG A 118 7.78 11.21 -24.34
C ARG A 118 6.55 10.30 -24.35
N LEU A 119 5.84 10.19 -23.24
CA LEU A 119 4.57 9.45 -23.15
C LEU A 119 3.47 10.08 -24.02
N GLY A 120 3.54 11.38 -24.30
CA GLY A 120 2.56 12.09 -25.11
C GLY A 120 1.12 11.80 -24.66
N PRO A 121 0.19 11.41 -25.56
CA PRO A 121 -1.19 11.09 -25.19
C PRO A 121 -1.35 9.91 -24.21
N ALA A 122 -0.36 9.01 -24.10
CA ALA A 122 -0.40 7.88 -23.18
C ALA A 122 -0.25 8.30 -21.71
N VAL A 123 0.21 9.52 -21.43
CA VAL A 123 0.31 10.09 -20.07
C VAL A 123 -1.00 10.06 -19.30
N ARG A 124 -2.14 9.99 -20.01
CA ARG A 124 -3.47 9.85 -19.40
C ARG A 124 -3.64 8.60 -18.52
N LEU A 125 -2.81 7.58 -18.72
CA LEU A 125 -2.81 6.34 -17.94
C LEU A 125 -1.98 6.48 -16.66
N LEU A 126 -1.11 7.47 -16.57
CA LEU A 126 -0.20 7.67 -15.45
C LEU A 126 -0.94 8.35 -14.28
N SER A 127 -0.84 7.75 -13.10
CA SER A 127 -1.39 8.27 -11.84
C SER A 127 -0.37 9.10 -11.06
N GLY A 128 0.94 8.91 -11.29
CA GLY A 128 1.97 9.70 -10.61
C GLY A 128 3.35 9.05 -10.59
N PHE A 129 4.18 9.50 -9.65
CA PHE A 129 5.57 9.10 -9.51
C PHE A 129 5.92 8.69 -8.08
N VAL A 130 6.83 7.74 -7.94
CA VAL A 130 7.48 7.36 -6.68
C VAL A 130 8.85 8.02 -6.62
N LEU A 131 9.14 8.69 -5.50
CA LEU A 131 10.31 9.56 -5.35
C LEU A 131 11.29 8.94 -4.33
N PRO A 132 12.41 8.35 -4.76
CA PRO A 132 13.32 7.64 -3.88
C PRO A 132 14.09 8.59 -2.95
N LYS A 133 14.60 8.04 -1.83
CA LYS A 133 15.55 8.72 -0.92
C LYS A 133 15.11 10.14 -0.55
N PHE A 134 13.83 10.31 -0.23
CA PHE A 134 13.20 11.62 -0.09
C PHE A 134 13.58 12.32 1.22
N THR A 135 14.14 13.53 1.09
CA THR A 135 14.46 14.48 2.17
C THR A 135 13.97 15.87 1.76
N GLU A 136 14.16 16.91 2.58
CA GLU A 136 13.88 18.29 2.15
C GLU A 136 14.72 18.68 0.93
N GLU A 137 16.04 18.50 1.02
CA GLU A 137 17.00 18.83 -0.04
C GLU A 137 16.71 18.09 -1.35
N ARG A 138 16.48 16.77 -1.28
CA ARG A 138 16.24 15.95 -2.48
C ARG A 138 14.79 16.06 -2.97
N GLY A 139 13.84 16.25 -2.05
CA GLY A 139 12.42 16.20 -2.33
C GLY A 139 11.90 17.44 -3.05
N VAL A 140 12.42 18.63 -2.73
CA VAL A 140 11.98 19.89 -3.38
C VAL A 140 12.14 19.84 -4.91
N PRO A 141 13.31 19.48 -5.48
CA PRO A 141 13.46 19.34 -6.93
C PRO A 141 12.46 18.36 -7.57
N PHE A 142 12.21 17.21 -6.94
CA PHE A 142 11.21 16.26 -7.45
C PHE A 142 9.80 16.85 -7.47
N MET A 143 9.40 17.57 -6.41
CA MET A 143 8.06 18.17 -6.33
C MET A 143 7.88 19.33 -7.31
N GLU A 144 8.93 20.08 -7.58
CA GLU A 144 8.94 21.12 -8.62
C GLU A 144 8.84 20.52 -10.02
N ALA A 145 9.62 19.48 -10.31
CA ALA A 145 9.55 18.74 -11.57
C ALA A 145 8.14 18.14 -11.81
N LEU A 146 7.54 17.53 -10.78
CA LEU A 146 6.16 17.04 -10.82
C LEU A 146 5.16 18.16 -11.09
N THR A 147 5.33 19.32 -10.45
CA THR A 147 4.43 20.47 -10.64
C THR A 147 4.50 21.01 -12.08
N GLY A 148 5.71 21.07 -12.64
CA GLY A 148 5.91 21.41 -14.06
C GLY A 148 5.24 20.41 -14.99
N ALA A 149 5.42 19.11 -14.74
CA ALA A 149 4.82 18.04 -15.54
C ALA A 149 3.28 18.03 -15.48
N VAL A 150 2.69 18.27 -14.31
CA VAL A 150 1.22 18.43 -14.15
C VAL A 150 0.72 19.59 -15.00
N THR A 151 1.42 20.73 -14.96
CA THR A 151 1.05 21.93 -15.73
C THR A 151 1.15 21.68 -17.23
N ALA A 152 2.23 21.05 -17.69
CA ALA A 152 2.47 20.80 -19.11
C ALA A 152 1.52 19.75 -19.71
N SER A 153 1.17 18.72 -18.95
CA SER A 153 0.29 17.63 -19.42
C SER A 153 -1.20 17.88 -19.19
N GLY A 154 -1.56 18.83 -18.32
CA GLY A 154 -2.92 19.03 -17.84
C GLY A 154 -3.48 17.83 -17.05
N ARG A 155 -2.61 16.90 -16.62
CA ARG A 155 -3.00 15.71 -15.86
C ARG A 155 -2.74 15.88 -14.37
N ARG A 156 -3.65 15.34 -13.57
CA ARG A 156 -3.44 15.20 -12.13
C ARG A 156 -2.46 14.04 -11.90
N LEU A 157 -1.26 14.37 -11.43
CA LEU A 157 -0.21 13.41 -11.12
C LEU A 157 0.17 13.55 -9.65
N PHE A 158 0.26 12.42 -8.96
CA PHE A 158 0.64 12.37 -7.55
C PHE A 158 2.12 12.04 -7.34
N ALA A 159 2.63 12.42 -6.17
CA ALA A 159 3.89 11.96 -5.61
C ALA A 159 3.64 10.89 -4.54
N MET A 160 4.51 9.89 -4.52
CA MET A 160 4.68 8.98 -3.40
C MET A 160 6.16 8.99 -2.94
N PRO A 161 6.52 9.88 -2.02
CA PRO A 161 7.84 9.93 -1.40
C PRO A 161 8.22 8.61 -0.72
N VAL A 162 9.46 8.15 -0.90
CA VAL A 162 10.02 6.99 -0.19
C VAL A 162 11.02 7.48 0.85
N LEU A 163 10.73 7.16 2.11
CA LEU A 163 11.50 7.49 3.29
C LEU A 163 12.47 6.35 3.57
N GLU A 164 13.70 6.50 3.08
CA GLU A 164 14.71 5.44 3.07
C GLU A 164 16.15 5.95 3.22
N SER A 165 16.32 7.27 3.43
CA SER A 165 17.62 7.91 3.57
C SER A 165 18.29 7.59 4.91
N PRO A 166 19.62 7.37 4.97
CA PRO A 166 20.33 7.11 6.22
C PRO A 166 20.15 8.19 7.30
N SER A 167 19.93 9.45 6.92
CA SER A 167 19.67 10.56 7.85
C SER A 167 18.37 10.44 8.64
N LEU A 168 17.41 9.61 8.19
CA LEU A 168 16.25 9.23 9.01
C LEU A 168 16.60 8.17 10.06
N LEU A 169 17.59 7.33 9.76
CA LEU A 169 17.97 6.21 10.61
C LEU A 169 18.86 6.66 11.77
N TYR A 170 19.78 7.59 11.51
CA TYR A 170 20.71 8.12 12.52
C TYR A 170 20.02 9.04 13.52
N LEU A 171 20.21 8.78 14.82
CA LEU A 171 19.48 9.46 15.89
C LEU A 171 19.78 10.97 15.91
N GLU A 172 21.03 11.33 15.64
CA GLU A 172 21.54 12.71 15.63
C GLU A 172 20.94 13.58 14.52
N THR A 173 20.47 12.99 13.41
CA THR A 173 19.91 13.73 12.25
C THR A 173 18.42 13.46 12.03
N ARG A 174 17.84 12.44 12.67
CA ARG A 174 16.46 12.00 12.47
C ARG A 174 15.43 13.11 12.66
N ARG A 175 15.53 13.88 13.75
CA ARG A 175 14.55 14.93 14.07
C ARG A 175 14.50 15.99 12.97
N GLU A 176 15.64 16.57 12.63
CA GLU A 176 15.74 17.61 11.60
C GLU A 176 15.29 17.08 10.24
N THR A 177 15.66 15.84 9.91
CA THR A 177 15.24 15.19 8.66
C THR A 177 13.72 15.03 8.58
N LEU A 178 13.08 14.54 9.66
CA LEU A 178 11.61 14.39 9.73
C LEU A 178 10.89 15.75 9.60
N GLU A 179 11.41 16.78 10.27
CA GLU A 179 10.85 18.14 10.17
C GLU A 179 10.95 18.69 8.75
N GLY A 180 12.10 18.52 8.09
CA GLY A 180 12.29 18.94 6.69
C GLY A 180 11.41 18.18 5.71
N ILE A 181 11.25 16.87 5.89
CA ILE A 181 10.30 16.07 5.11
C ILE A 181 8.88 16.61 5.31
N PHE A 182 8.44 16.80 6.55
CA PHE A 182 7.09 17.32 6.85
C PHE A 182 6.83 18.66 6.17
N ARG A 183 7.74 19.65 6.32
CA ARG A 183 7.62 20.95 5.65
C ARG A 183 7.45 20.80 4.14
N THR A 184 8.22 19.91 3.54
CA THR A 184 8.18 19.68 2.08
C THR A 184 6.87 19.04 1.65
N VAL A 185 6.45 17.95 2.28
CA VAL A 185 5.22 17.26 1.89
C VAL A 185 3.96 18.08 2.19
N ASP A 186 3.98 18.89 3.25
CA ASP A 186 2.87 19.79 3.59
C ASP A 186 2.76 20.95 2.60
N LYS A 187 3.89 21.54 2.17
CA LYS A 187 3.91 22.56 1.09
C LYS A 187 3.24 22.06 -0.19
N TYR A 188 3.36 20.76 -0.48
CA TYR A 188 2.81 20.13 -1.69
C TYR A 188 1.67 19.14 -1.38
N ARG A 189 0.93 19.34 -0.27
CA ARG A 189 -0.03 18.39 0.30
C ARG A 189 -0.99 17.75 -0.71
N ASP A 190 -1.58 18.56 -1.58
CA ASP A 190 -2.57 18.09 -2.57
C ASP A 190 -1.99 17.18 -3.65
N ARG A 191 -0.65 17.13 -3.77
CA ARG A 191 0.07 16.26 -4.70
C ARG A 191 0.63 15.02 -4.03
N VAL A 192 0.72 14.95 -2.70
CA VAL A 192 1.28 13.79 -2.00
C VAL A 192 0.17 12.79 -1.72
N LEU A 193 0.26 11.61 -2.32
CA LEU A 193 -0.76 10.57 -2.16
C LEU A 193 -0.51 9.70 -0.94
N ALA A 194 0.73 9.25 -0.76
CA ALA A 194 1.14 8.42 0.36
C ALA A 194 2.66 8.50 0.57
N LEU A 195 3.10 8.28 1.80
CA LEU A 195 4.51 8.15 2.16
C LEU A 195 4.87 6.67 2.30
N ARG A 196 6.00 6.26 1.73
CA ARG A 196 6.47 4.88 1.72
C ARG A 196 7.71 4.73 2.58
N LEU A 197 7.94 3.54 3.12
CA LEU A 197 9.11 3.23 3.94
C LEU A 197 10.03 2.26 3.18
N GLY A 198 11.29 2.66 2.95
CA GLY A 198 12.32 1.82 2.33
C GLY A 198 13.18 1.14 3.39
N VAL A 199 12.67 0.06 3.98
CA VAL A 199 13.36 -0.66 5.07
C VAL A 199 14.63 -1.36 4.61
N THR A 200 14.69 -1.82 3.36
CA THR A 200 15.87 -2.48 2.82
C THR A 200 17.09 -1.55 2.80
N ASP A 201 16.94 -0.28 2.41
CA ASP A 201 18.01 0.73 2.50
C ASP A 201 18.44 1.02 3.94
N PHE A 202 17.48 1.04 4.88
CA PHE A 202 17.82 1.19 6.30
C PHE A 202 18.66 0.02 6.82
N CYS A 203 18.27 -1.22 6.51
CA CYS A 203 19.04 -2.39 6.85
C CYS A 203 20.43 -2.38 6.20
N SER A 204 20.50 -2.04 4.91
CA SER A 204 21.74 -1.94 4.13
C SER A 204 22.75 -0.97 4.77
N SER A 205 22.26 0.17 5.27
CA SER A 205 23.10 1.18 5.96
C SER A 205 23.82 0.66 7.21
N TYR A 206 23.35 -0.45 7.80
CA TYR A 206 23.96 -1.12 8.95
C TYR A 206 24.49 -2.53 8.62
N GLY A 207 24.53 -2.91 7.34
CA GLY A 207 24.93 -4.26 6.93
C GLY A 207 24.00 -5.35 7.44
N LEU A 208 22.74 -5.02 7.74
CA LEU A 208 21.74 -5.97 8.22
C LEU A 208 20.97 -6.57 7.04
N ARG A 209 20.53 -7.81 7.22
CA ARG A 209 19.54 -8.46 6.37
C ARG A 209 18.54 -9.16 7.27
N ARG A 210 17.25 -9.01 7.00
CA ARG A 210 16.21 -9.71 7.76
C ARG A 210 16.29 -11.21 7.50
N ALA A 211 15.73 -12.00 8.40
CA ALA A 211 15.43 -13.40 8.16
C ALA A 211 13.94 -13.54 7.77
N PRO A 212 13.51 -14.63 7.11
CA PRO A 212 12.14 -14.78 6.65
C PRO A 212 11.10 -14.84 7.79
N ASP A 213 11.51 -15.19 9.00
CA ASP A 213 10.69 -15.20 10.21
C ASP A 213 10.70 -13.86 11.00
N MET A 214 11.47 -12.88 10.54
CA MET A 214 11.60 -11.55 11.16
C MET A 214 10.81 -10.48 10.41
N THR A 215 10.01 -9.73 11.16
CA THR A 215 9.33 -8.52 10.67
C THR A 215 10.24 -7.30 10.80
N ALA A 216 9.90 -6.21 10.12
CA ALA A 216 10.54 -4.90 10.30
C ALA A 216 10.55 -4.42 11.76
N TYR A 217 9.59 -4.89 12.57
CA TYR A 217 9.44 -4.53 13.97
C TYR A 217 10.36 -5.32 14.91
N ASP A 218 10.87 -6.47 14.47
CA ASP A 218 11.86 -7.24 15.23
C ASP A 218 13.25 -6.57 15.15
N VAL A 219 13.51 -5.78 14.10
CA VAL A 219 14.74 -4.98 13.93
C VAL A 219 14.56 -3.61 14.60
N GLN A 220 15.04 -3.45 15.83
CA GLN A 220 14.76 -2.27 16.68
C GLN A 220 15.14 -0.93 16.05
N ILE A 221 16.26 -0.85 15.32
CA ILE A 221 16.64 0.39 14.64
C ILE A 221 15.61 0.80 13.58
N VAL A 222 15.02 -0.17 12.86
CA VAL A 222 13.97 0.05 11.87
C VAL A 222 12.65 0.38 12.57
N ALA A 223 12.25 -0.42 13.56
CA ALA A 223 11.03 -0.21 14.33
C ALA A 223 10.97 1.22 14.93
N SER A 224 12.10 1.71 15.44
CA SER A 224 12.20 3.07 16.00
C SER A 224 11.94 4.16 14.94
N VAL A 225 12.44 3.98 13.71
CA VAL A 225 12.20 4.92 12.61
C VAL A 225 10.73 4.88 12.18
N ILE A 226 10.13 3.69 12.07
CA ILE A 226 8.71 3.55 11.74
C ILE A 226 7.85 4.30 12.75
N ALA A 227 8.13 4.12 14.05
CA ALA A 227 7.43 4.81 15.12
C ALA A 227 7.54 6.35 15.00
N ASP A 228 8.75 6.87 14.78
CA ASP A 228 8.97 8.32 14.65
C ASP A 228 8.35 8.89 13.37
N VAL A 229 8.39 8.17 12.25
CA VAL A 229 7.71 8.53 11.00
C VAL A 229 6.20 8.64 11.24
N VAL A 230 5.57 7.64 11.86
CA VAL A 230 4.13 7.70 12.14
C VAL A 230 3.80 8.84 13.11
N ASN A 231 4.64 9.07 14.12
CA ASN A 231 4.45 10.13 15.11
C ASN A 231 4.44 11.53 14.47
N VAL A 232 5.32 11.78 13.50
CA VAL A 232 5.43 13.10 12.84
C VAL A 232 4.49 13.21 11.63
N LEU A 233 4.42 12.18 10.80
CA LEU A 233 3.84 12.23 9.47
C LEU A 233 2.48 11.51 9.36
N GLY A 234 2.11 10.66 10.33
CA GLY A 234 0.91 9.79 10.29
C GLY A 234 -0.25 10.24 11.20
N ARG A 235 -0.23 11.47 11.72
CA ARG A 235 -1.19 11.98 12.71
C ARG A 235 -2.64 11.97 12.23
N ALA A 236 -3.57 11.81 13.16
CA ALA A 236 -5.01 11.81 12.88
C ALA A 236 -5.70 13.17 13.13
N ASP A 237 -4.93 14.22 13.40
CA ASP A 237 -5.41 15.58 13.69
C ASP A 237 -5.63 16.45 12.44
N GLY A 238 -5.60 15.84 11.25
CA GLY A 238 -5.70 16.52 9.96
C GLY A 238 -4.35 16.91 9.33
N THR A 239 -3.25 16.87 10.09
CA THR A 239 -1.90 17.18 9.58
C THR A 239 -1.17 15.98 8.97
N GLY A 240 -1.60 14.75 9.29
CA GLY A 240 -0.95 13.53 8.82
C GLY A 240 -1.29 13.13 7.38
N PHE A 241 -0.42 12.29 6.83
CA PHE A 241 -0.51 11.61 5.54
C PHE A 241 -0.72 10.10 5.76
N THR A 242 -1.14 9.40 4.71
CA THR A 242 -1.11 7.93 4.71
C THR A 242 0.33 7.45 4.62
N VAL A 243 0.76 6.62 5.57
CA VAL A 243 2.06 5.94 5.56
C VAL A 243 1.83 4.46 5.25
N THR A 244 2.57 3.90 4.28
CA THR A 244 2.38 2.51 3.84
C THR A 244 3.41 1.57 4.45
N GLY A 245 3.02 0.30 4.67
CA GLY A 245 3.91 -0.78 5.09
C GLY A 245 5.10 -0.98 4.15
N PRO A 246 6.28 -1.34 4.69
CA PRO A 246 7.48 -1.58 3.89
C PRO A 246 7.38 -2.87 3.07
N VAL A 247 8.37 -3.09 2.21
CA VAL A 247 8.50 -4.31 1.40
C VAL A 247 8.69 -5.55 2.28
N TRP A 248 8.01 -6.64 1.93
CA TRP A 248 8.34 -8.00 2.37
C TRP A 248 9.22 -8.69 1.33
N GLU A 249 10.40 -9.16 1.73
CA GLU A 249 11.47 -9.58 0.81
C GLU A 249 11.35 -11.04 0.34
N TYR A 250 10.43 -11.82 0.90
CA TYR A 250 10.34 -13.27 0.70
C TYR A 250 9.08 -13.69 -0.06
N PHE A 251 9.23 -14.61 -1.01
CA PHE A 251 8.13 -15.13 -1.83
C PHE A 251 8.33 -16.60 -2.25
N ARG A 252 9.37 -17.27 -1.74
CA ARG A 252 9.63 -18.71 -1.90
C ARG A 252 10.07 -19.30 -0.57
N ALA A 253 9.65 -20.53 -0.27
CA ALA A 253 10.07 -21.27 0.91
C ALA A 253 11.60 -21.39 0.94
N GLN A 254 12.24 -20.88 1.98
CA GLN A 254 13.57 -21.35 2.39
C GLN A 254 13.40 -22.40 3.49
N GLU A 255 14.36 -23.32 3.62
CA GLU A 255 14.37 -24.28 4.74
C GLU A 255 14.35 -23.51 6.07
N ARG A 256 13.26 -23.70 6.83
CA ARG A 256 13.02 -22.99 8.10
C ARG A 256 13.85 -23.60 9.22
N MET A 257 14.42 -22.74 10.07
CA MET A 257 14.98 -23.18 11.36
C MET A 257 13.94 -23.19 12.49
N PHE A 258 12.85 -22.42 12.39
CA PHE A 258 11.84 -22.26 13.46
C PHE A 258 10.44 -22.76 13.06
N LYS A 259 9.63 -23.11 14.08
CA LYS A 259 8.26 -23.61 13.89
C LYS A 259 7.31 -22.50 13.41
N PRO A 260 6.31 -22.80 12.55
CA PRO A 260 5.29 -21.83 12.13
C PRO A 260 4.56 -21.20 13.32
N GLN A 261 4.24 -19.90 13.24
CA GLN A 261 3.57 -19.15 14.32
C GLN A 261 2.05 -19.08 14.12
N LEU A 262 1.53 -19.43 12.93
CA LEU A 262 0.10 -19.68 12.69
C LEU A 262 -0.44 -20.70 13.72
N ARG A 263 -1.27 -20.24 14.66
CA ARG A 263 -1.83 -21.10 15.72
C ARG A 263 -2.70 -22.19 15.10
N ARG A 264 -2.51 -23.44 15.56
CA ARG A 264 -3.37 -24.58 15.19
C ARG A 264 -4.47 -24.69 16.25
N SER A 265 -5.73 -24.48 15.85
CA SER A 265 -6.85 -24.81 16.72
C SER A 265 -7.14 -26.31 16.58
N PRO A 266 -7.27 -27.07 17.68
CA PRO A 266 -7.53 -28.50 17.64
C PRO A 266 -8.94 -28.87 17.11
N PHE A 267 -9.76 -27.89 16.72
CA PHE A 267 -11.12 -28.06 16.23
C PHE A 267 -11.31 -27.72 14.74
N MET A 268 -10.22 -27.52 13.98
CA MET A 268 -10.28 -27.15 12.55
C MET A 268 -10.07 -28.41 11.69
N GLU A 269 -11.00 -28.71 10.79
CA GLU A 269 -10.93 -29.83 9.83
C GLU A 269 -11.14 -29.32 8.38
N GLY A 270 -10.48 -29.96 7.40
CA GLY A 270 -10.71 -29.75 5.96
C GLY A 270 -9.90 -28.62 5.30
N GLU A 271 -10.55 -27.86 4.41
CA GLU A 271 -9.97 -26.83 3.51
C GLU A 271 -9.11 -25.77 4.22
N VAL A 272 -9.38 -25.48 5.50
CA VAL A 272 -8.60 -24.51 6.29
C VAL A 272 -7.20 -25.04 6.63
N GLU A 273 -7.01 -26.36 6.76
CA GLU A 273 -5.70 -26.96 6.98
C GLU A 273 -4.88 -26.93 5.68
N GLU A 274 -5.48 -27.19 4.51
CA GLU A 274 -4.82 -27.10 3.20
C GLU A 274 -4.38 -25.66 2.88
N LEU A 275 -5.25 -24.66 3.14
CA LEU A 275 -4.89 -23.25 2.98
C LEU A 275 -3.78 -22.84 3.95
N ARG A 276 -3.83 -23.33 5.20
CA ARG A 276 -2.78 -23.11 6.19
C ARG A 276 -1.46 -23.71 5.73
N GLU A 277 -1.45 -24.95 5.26
CA GLU A 277 -0.26 -25.60 4.68
C GLU A 277 0.27 -24.75 3.52
N THR A 278 -0.59 -24.28 2.62
CA THR A 278 -0.20 -23.40 1.50
C THR A 278 0.41 -22.07 1.98
N LEU A 279 -0.19 -21.40 2.97
CA LEU A 279 0.32 -20.16 3.56
C LEU A 279 1.69 -20.36 4.24
N ILE A 280 1.83 -21.50 4.92
CA ILE A 280 3.06 -21.95 5.55
C ILE A 280 4.10 -22.27 4.48
N GLU A 281 3.77 -22.96 3.39
CA GLU A 281 4.70 -23.28 2.30
C GLU A 281 5.23 -22.04 1.60
N HIS A 282 4.40 -21.01 1.39
CA HIS A 282 4.81 -19.79 0.69
C HIS A 282 5.48 -18.73 1.58
N ASP A 283 5.77 -19.07 2.84
CA ASP A 283 6.36 -18.16 3.82
C ASP A 283 5.58 -16.85 4.02
N LEU A 284 4.25 -16.96 3.93
CA LEU A 284 3.35 -15.84 4.08
C LEU A 284 3.03 -15.55 5.56
N ASP A 285 3.36 -16.44 6.51
CA ASP A 285 3.14 -16.20 7.95
C ASP A 285 3.85 -14.92 8.43
N GLY A 286 5.13 -14.75 8.07
CA GLY A 286 5.89 -13.54 8.37
C GLY A 286 5.28 -12.28 7.74
N LEU A 287 4.81 -12.39 6.49
CA LEU A 287 4.08 -11.32 5.81
C LEU A 287 2.78 -10.95 6.55
N LEU A 288 1.96 -11.93 6.93
CA LEU A 288 0.68 -11.71 7.63
C LEU A 288 0.90 -11.07 9.00
N ARG A 289 1.93 -11.51 9.72
CA ARG A 289 2.35 -10.91 10.99
C ARG A 289 2.80 -9.47 10.79
N GLU A 290 3.63 -9.20 9.78
CA GLU A 290 4.09 -7.83 9.48
C GLU A 290 2.94 -6.91 9.08
N ILE A 291 2.01 -7.34 8.23
CA ILE A 291 0.81 -6.54 7.87
C ILE A 291 -0.03 -6.22 9.11
N SER A 292 -0.18 -7.18 10.02
CA SER A 292 -0.93 -6.97 11.26
C SER A 292 -0.24 -5.93 12.16
N LEU A 293 1.09 -5.96 12.23
CA LEU A 293 1.89 -4.97 12.96
C LEU A 293 1.89 -3.60 12.27
N ASP A 294 1.96 -3.55 10.93
CA ASP A 294 1.81 -2.33 10.12
C ASP A 294 0.52 -1.61 10.52
N ARG A 295 -0.60 -2.33 10.49
CA ARG A 295 -1.92 -1.78 10.86
C ARG A 295 -1.98 -1.33 12.33
N ALA A 296 -1.43 -2.12 13.24
CA ALA A 296 -1.39 -1.80 14.67
C ALA A 296 -0.58 -0.53 14.96
N ASN A 297 0.44 -0.25 14.14
CA ASN A 297 1.30 0.94 14.24
C ASN A 297 0.81 2.10 13.35
N GLY A 298 -0.38 2.01 12.76
CA GLY A 298 -1.01 3.10 12.02
C GLY A 298 -0.62 3.20 10.54
N LEU A 299 0.06 2.19 9.99
CA LEU A 299 0.36 2.09 8.57
C LEU A 299 -0.82 1.47 7.81
N LEU A 300 -0.95 1.82 6.54
CA LEU A 300 -2.03 1.37 5.67
C LEU A 300 -1.54 1.04 4.28
N GLY A 301 -1.93 -0.13 3.77
CA GLY A 301 -1.39 -0.67 2.52
C GLY A 301 0.04 -1.14 2.68
N LYS A 302 0.61 -1.70 1.61
CA LYS A 302 1.95 -2.29 1.63
C LYS A 302 2.60 -2.26 0.27
N THR A 303 3.92 -2.12 0.25
CA THR A 303 4.71 -2.34 -0.96
C THR A 303 4.90 -3.84 -1.19
N CYS A 304 4.51 -4.34 -2.36
CA CYS A 304 4.61 -5.74 -2.73
C CYS A 304 5.56 -5.92 -3.91
N ILE A 305 6.37 -6.97 -3.88
CA ILE A 305 7.33 -7.29 -4.96
C ILE A 305 6.96 -8.57 -5.70
N HIS A 306 5.93 -9.28 -5.23
CA HIS A 306 5.46 -10.51 -5.84
C HIS A 306 3.92 -10.56 -5.85
N PRO A 307 3.27 -11.09 -6.92
CA PRO A 307 1.81 -11.18 -7.00
C PRO A 307 1.16 -11.95 -5.85
N SER A 308 1.83 -12.95 -5.27
CA SER A 308 1.28 -13.71 -4.12
C SER A 308 1.09 -12.89 -2.85
N HIS A 309 1.72 -11.71 -2.74
CA HIS A 309 1.56 -10.82 -1.58
C HIS A 309 0.28 -9.99 -1.64
N VAL A 310 -0.29 -9.81 -2.83
CA VAL A 310 -1.40 -8.88 -3.10
C VAL A 310 -2.64 -9.31 -2.33
N MET A 311 -3.04 -10.58 -2.49
CA MET A 311 -4.28 -11.07 -1.90
C MET A 311 -4.25 -11.09 -0.36
N PRO A 312 -3.16 -11.53 0.31
CA PRO A 312 -3.00 -11.36 1.76
C PRO A 312 -3.18 -9.93 2.26
N VAL A 313 -2.56 -8.95 1.59
CA VAL A 313 -2.67 -7.53 1.97
C VAL A 313 -4.10 -7.02 1.79
N HIS A 314 -4.76 -7.36 0.69
CA HIS A 314 -6.13 -6.96 0.43
C HIS A 314 -7.12 -7.60 1.42
N ALA A 315 -7.00 -8.91 1.68
CA ALA A 315 -7.85 -9.61 2.64
C ALA A 315 -7.71 -9.05 4.08
N LEU A 316 -6.50 -8.74 4.54
CA LEU A 316 -6.28 -8.10 5.86
C LEU A 316 -6.71 -6.63 5.93
N SER A 317 -6.95 -6.00 4.77
CA SER A 317 -7.45 -4.63 4.68
C SER A 317 -8.99 -4.54 4.75
N VAL A 318 -9.71 -5.66 4.53
CA VAL A 318 -11.17 -5.71 4.68
C VAL A 318 -11.55 -5.42 6.14
N VAL A 319 -12.61 -4.63 6.33
CA VAL A 319 -13.13 -4.30 7.65
C VAL A 319 -14.08 -5.42 8.10
N SER A 320 -13.92 -5.90 9.34
CA SER A 320 -14.87 -6.88 9.87
C SER A 320 -16.23 -6.23 10.15
N HIS A 321 -17.31 -7.01 10.12
CA HIS A 321 -18.63 -6.51 10.47
C HIS A 321 -18.66 -5.85 11.86
N GLU A 322 -17.94 -6.44 12.82
CA GLU A 322 -17.80 -5.90 14.16
C GLU A 322 -17.12 -4.52 14.19
N GLU A 323 -15.94 -4.38 13.55
CA GLU A 323 -15.24 -3.09 13.47
C GLU A 323 -16.10 -2.02 12.80
N PHE A 324 -16.84 -2.41 11.75
CA PHE A 324 -17.74 -1.52 11.04
C PHE A 324 -18.91 -1.06 11.91
N SER A 325 -19.58 -1.99 12.60
CA SER A 325 -20.69 -1.69 13.52
C SER A 325 -20.24 -0.73 14.64
N ASP A 326 -19.08 -0.99 15.23
CA ASP A 326 -18.51 -0.12 16.28
C ASP A 326 -18.20 1.28 15.73
N ALA A 327 -17.61 1.37 14.54
CA ALA A 327 -17.29 2.64 13.91
C ALA A 327 -18.53 3.46 13.54
N GLN A 328 -19.55 2.81 12.96
CA GLN A 328 -20.84 3.45 12.68
C GLN A 328 -21.50 3.98 13.95
N ASP A 329 -21.44 3.20 15.02
CA ASP A 329 -21.96 3.61 16.31
C ASP A 329 -21.23 4.83 16.86
N ILE A 330 -19.90 4.85 16.86
CA ILE A 330 -19.12 6.01 17.33
C ILE A 330 -19.43 7.27 16.52
N MET A 331 -19.72 7.14 15.22
CA MET A 331 -19.91 8.28 14.31
C MET A 331 -21.31 8.89 14.30
N ARG A 332 -22.27 8.38 15.07
CA ARG A 332 -23.66 8.90 15.07
C ARG A 332 -23.73 10.37 15.53
N PRO A 333 -24.47 11.25 14.85
CA PRO A 333 -24.58 12.68 15.20
C PRO A 333 -25.10 12.95 16.61
N GLU A 334 -25.98 12.10 17.14
CA GLU A 334 -26.51 12.21 18.51
C GLU A 334 -25.43 12.05 19.58
N ARG A 335 -24.27 11.51 19.19
CA ARG A 335 -23.17 11.16 20.09
C ARG A 335 -22.02 12.16 20.06
N LEU A 336 -22.17 13.29 19.37
CA LEU A 336 -21.16 14.38 19.33
C LEU A 336 -20.75 14.88 20.73
N GLY A 337 -21.65 14.77 21.72
CA GLY A 337 -21.37 15.13 23.12
C GLY A 337 -20.33 14.23 23.82
N GLY A 338 -20.07 13.03 23.30
CA GLY A 338 -19.20 12.01 23.89
C GLY A 338 -19.96 10.90 24.63
N GLY A 339 -19.26 10.21 25.54
CA GLY A 339 -19.82 9.12 26.35
C GLY A 339 -19.25 7.75 26.00
N VAL A 340 -19.76 6.73 26.68
CA VAL A 340 -19.38 5.32 26.51
C VAL A 340 -20.54 4.52 25.94
N LEU A 341 -20.22 3.52 25.13
CA LEU A 341 -21.16 2.56 24.60
C LEU A 341 -20.62 1.16 24.83
N ARG A 342 -21.52 0.20 24.99
CA ARG A 342 -21.18 -1.21 24.84
C ARG A 342 -21.19 -1.56 23.35
N SER A 343 -20.20 -2.28 22.86
CA SER A 343 -20.21 -2.77 21.46
C SER A 343 -21.44 -3.63 21.18
N ALA A 344 -21.88 -3.68 19.92
CA ALA A 344 -23.00 -4.53 19.50
C ALA A 344 -22.74 -6.01 19.79
N TYR A 345 -21.48 -6.45 19.65
CA TYR A 345 -21.00 -7.79 19.99
C TYR A 345 -20.75 -7.99 21.50
N THR A 346 -20.98 -6.95 22.30
CA THR A 346 -20.97 -6.97 23.77
C THR A 346 -19.66 -7.35 24.46
N ASN A 347 -18.55 -7.31 23.71
CA ASN A 347 -17.21 -7.75 24.09
C ASN A 347 -16.23 -6.60 24.40
N LYS A 348 -16.59 -5.35 24.12
CA LYS A 348 -15.73 -4.18 24.37
C LYS A 348 -16.55 -2.92 24.68
N MET A 349 -15.85 -1.91 25.20
CA MET A 349 -16.37 -0.57 25.46
C MET A 349 -15.88 0.39 24.36
N ASN A 350 -16.80 1.16 23.79
CA ASN A 350 -16.49 2.20 22.81
C ASN A 350 -16.61 3.58 23.46
N GLU A 351 -15.50 4.30 23.56
CA GLU A 351 -15.47 5.70 23.99
C GLU A 351 -15.58 6.61 22.78
N VAL A 352 -16.66 7.39 22.70
CA VAL A 352 -17.03 8.09 21.45
C VAL A 352 -15.95 9.09 21.01
N LYS A 353 -15.44 9.93 21.92
CA LYS A 353 -14.44 10.95 21.56
C LYS A 353 -13.06 10.33 21.28
N PRO A 354 -12.48 9.50 22.17
CA PRO A 354 -11.16 8.88 21.93
C PRO A 354 -11.12 7.99 20.67
N HIS A 355 -12.20 7.24 20.40
CA HIS A 355 -12.23 6.32 19.26
C HIS A 355 -12.73 6.94 17.95
N ARG A 356 -13.02 8.25 17.92
CA ARG A 356 -13.58 8.89 16.71
C ARG A 356 -12.66 8.83 15.51
N ALA A 357 -11.39 9.19 15.69
CA ALA A 357 -10.40 9.14 14.61
C ALA A 357 -10.19 7.71 14.08
N TRP A 358 -10.26 6.72 14.97
CA TRP A 358 -10.25 5.31 14.59
C TRP A 358 -11.49 4.97 13.76
N ALA A 359 -12.68 5.36 14.20
CA ALA A 359 -13.93 5.09 13.50
C ALA A 359 -13.95 5.73 12.10
N GLU A 360 -13.50 6.97 11.95
CA GLU A 360 -13.39 7.66 10.65
C GLU A 360 -12.48 6.90 9.68
N ARG A 361 -11.29 6.48 10.14
CA ARG A 361 -10.36 5.67 9.33
C ARG A 361 -10.94 4.29 8.99
N THR A 362 -11.63 3.64 9.93
CA THR A 362 -12.28 2.35 9.72
C THR A 362 -13.39 2.45 8.66
N LEU A 363 -14.25 3.47 8.73
CA LEU A 363 -15.30 3.68 7.72
C LEU A 363 -14.72 4.02 6.34
N GLN A 364 -13.64 4.78 6.28
CA GLN A 364 -12.95 5.05 5.01
C GLN A 364 -12.33 3.78 4.41
N ARG A 365 -11.77 2.90 5.25
CA ARG A 365 -11.28 1.58 4.82
C ARG A 365 -12.44 0.69 4.36
N ALA A 366 -13.57 0.72 5.06
CA ALA A 366 -14.78 -0.02 4.70
C ALA A 366 -15.35 0.42 3.34
N GLU A 367 -15.31 1.71 3.02
CA GLU A 367 -15.68 2.22 1.70
C GLU A 367 -14.82 1.60 0.60
N VAL A 368 -13.51 1.49 0.82
CA VAL A 368 -12.54 1.07 -0.21
C VAL A 368 -12.42 -0.45 -0.35
N PHE A 369 -12.37 -1.18 0.77
CA PHE A 369 -12.14 -2.62 0.83
C PHE A 369 -13.38 -3.43 1.18
N GLY A 370 -14.51 -2.77 1.44
CA GLY A 370 -15.75 -3.43 1.85
C GLY A 370 -15.76 -3.84 3.32
N VAL A 371 -16.92 -4.37 3.73
CA VAL A 371 -17.18 -4.95 5.05
C VAL A 371 -17.48 -6.41 4.87
N ALA A 372 -16.71 -7.28 5.52
CA ALA A 372 -16.94 -8.72 5.50
C ALA A 372 -18.32 -9.06 6.08
N GLY A 373 -18.94 -10.13 5.60
CA GLY A 373 -20.11 -10.73 6.26
C GLY A 373 -19.81 -11.12 7.71
N GLU A 374 -20.85 -11.27 8.54
CA GLU A 374 -20.69 -11.56 9.97
C GLU A 374 -19.85 -12.82 10.25
N ASP A 375 -20.02 -13.86 9.43
CA ASP A 375 -19.32 -15.15 9.54
C ASP A 375 -18.13 -15.28 8.57
N ILE A 376 -17.73 -14.20 7.89
CA ILE A 376 -16.66 -14.20 6.89
C ILE A 376 -15.37 -13.69 7.51
N GLY A 377 -14.36 -14.54 7.55
CA GLY A 377 -13.03 -14.24 8.07
C GLY A 377 -12.00 -13.99 6.97
N PHE A 378 -10.74 -13.87 7.42
CA PHE A 378 -9.59 -13.69 6.53
C PHE A 378 -9.40 -14.87 5.56
N VAL A 379 -9.66 -16.09 6.03
CA VAL A 379 -9.43 -17.33 5.27
C VAL A 379 -10.35 -17.39 4.05
N GLU A 380 -11.63 -17.12 4.23
CA GLU A 380 -12.63 -17.12 3.17
C GLU A 380 -12.34 -16.05 2.12
N LEU A 381 -11.95 -14.84 2.56
CA LEU A 381 -11.56 -13.73 1.67
C LEU A 381 -10.30 -14.06 0.87
N LEU A 382 -9.30 -14.67 1.52
CA LEU A 382 -8.06 -15.06 0.87
C LEU A 382 -8.32 -16.15 -0.17
N ALA A 383 -9.03 -17.21 0.19
CA ALA A 383 -9.31 -18.34 -0.69
C ALA A 383 -10.09 -17.90 -1.95
N ALA A 384 -11.11 -17.05 -1.78
CA ALA A 384 -11.90 -16.56 -2.91
C ALA A 384 -11.12 -15.65 -3.87
N GLY A 385 -10.05 -15.01 -3.40
CA GLY A 385 -9.25 -14.08 -4.19
C GLY A 385 -8.01 -14.69 -4.85
N LEU A 386 -7.62 -15.91 -4.46
CA LEU A 386 -6.55 -16.64 -5.12
C LEU A 386 -7.06 -17.21 -6.46
N PRO A 387 -6.25 -17.19 -7.52
CA PRO A 387 -6.61 -17.87 -8.76
C PRO A 387 -6.72 -19.37 -8.51
N GLY A 388 -7.86 -19.96 -8.88
CA GLY A 388 -8.09 -21.41 -8.87
C GLY A 388 -7.32 -22.15 -9.95
#